data_AF-A0A1M5XPC4-F1
#
_entry.id   AF-A0A1M5XPC4-F1
#
_cell.length_a   1.000
_cell.length_b   1.000
_cell.length_c   1.000
_cell.angle_alpha   90.00
_cell.angle_beta   90.00
_cell.angle_gamma   90.00
#
_symmetry.space_group_name_H-M   'P 1'
#
loop_
_entity.id
_entity.type
_entity.pdbx_description
1 polymer ?
#
loop_
_entity_poly.entity_id
_entity_poly.type
_entity_poly.pdbx_seq_one_letter_code
_entity_poly.pdbx_strand_id
1 'polypeptide(L)'
;MNKKVILSLLFIVFFSLCCYIYLTPKDIYRSYDALILSENTDLEVKSKISITGILYKKIINSDSIEAFISVDEYTYQVVLNQTSTKDYLGYISIDSSFNSSDNLVGSIKISKDLSQVWINADDLNDKYKDIYYAIAPANSKIEAEELLKKLVFKK
;
A
#
# COMPACT_ATOMS: atom_id res chain seq x y z
N MET A 1 -0.30 4.53 -51.40
CA MET A 1 -0.94 4.73 -50.08
C MET A 1 -0.58 6.12 -49.57
N ASN A 2 -1.55 6.95 -49.21
CA ASN A 2 -1.29 8.35 -48.82
C ASN A 2 -0.39 8.41 -47.58
N LYS A 3 0.65 9.26 -47.57
CA LYS A 3 1.56 9.43 -46.42
C LYS A 3 0.82 9.70 -45.10
N LYS A 4 -0.32 10.40 -45.17
CA LYS A 4 -1.21 10.66 -44.04
C LYS A 4 -1.84 9.38 -43.44
N VAL A 5 -2.17 8.40 -44.27
CA VAL A 5 -2.73 7.11 -43.83
C VAL A 5 -1.66 6.28 -43.12
N ILE A 6 -0.44 6.25 -43.66
CA ILE A 6 0.70 5.56 -43.02
C ILE A 6 1.01 6.18 -41.64
N LEU A 7 1.04 7.52 -41.56
CA LEU A 7 1.30 8.23 -40.31
C LEU A 7 0.20 8.00 -39.26
N SER A 8 -1.07 8.01 -39.68
CA SER A 8 -2.21 7.70 -38.80
C SER A 8 -2.13 6.28 -38.26
N LEU A 9 -1.73 5.31 -39.09
CA LEU A 9 -1.64 3.91 -38.69
C LEU A 9 -0.48 3.68 -37.71
N LEU A 10 0.66 4.33 -37.93
CA LEU A 10 1.78 4.35 -36.98
C LEU A 10 1.37 4.93 -35.63
N PHE A 11 0.62 6.03 -35.63
CA PHE A 11 0.14 6.65 -34.39
C PHE A 11 -0.79 5.74 -33.60
N ILE A 12 -1.73 5.05 -34.28
CA ILE A 12 -2.64 4.09 -33.64
C ILE A 12 -1.84 2.95 -33.00
N VAL A 13 -0.91 2.36 -33.74
CA VAL A 13 -0.07 1.25 -33.22
C VAL A 13 0.75 1.72 -32.02
N PHE A 14 1.37 2.90 -32.10
CA PHE A 14 2.12 3.47 -31.00
C PHE A 14 1.25 3.71 -29.76
N PHE A 15 0.07 4.30 -29.93
CA PHE A 15 -0.86 4.58 -28.84
C PHE A 15 -1.36 3.28 -28.19
N SER A 16 -1.74 2.27 -29.00
CA SER A 16 -2.13 0.96 -28.50
C SER A 16 -1.01 0.28 -27.70
N LEU A 17 0.25 0.39 -28.15
CA LEU A 17 1.40 -0.15 -27.43
C LEU A 17 1.63 0.58 -26.09
N CYS A 18 1.51 1.91 -26.07
CA CYS A 18 1.61 2.69 -24.83
C CYS A 18 0.50 2.31 -23.83
N CYS A 19 -0.74 2.16 -24.29
CA CYS A 19 -1.84 1.71 -23.44
C CYS A 19 -1.58 0.31 -22.89
N TYR A 20 -1.10 -0.63 -23.72
CA TYR A 20 -0.79 -1.99 -23.29
C TYR A 20 0.27 -2.00 -22.18
N ILE A 21 1.39 -1.29 -22.37
CA ILE A 21 2.47 -1.21 -21.38
C ILE A 21 2.00 -0.55 -20.08
N TYR A 22 1.13 0.45 -20.17
CA TYR A 22 0.60 1.15 -18.99
C TYR A 22 -0.32 0.27 -18.16
N LEU A 23 -1.18 -0.52 -18.82
CA LEU A 23 -2.20 -1.38 -18.19
C LEU A 23 -1.65 -2.72 -17.72
N THR A 24 -0.47 -3.13 -18.17
CA THR A 24 0.12 -4.41 -17.75
C THR A 24 0.35 -4.38 -16.23
N PRO A 25 -0.18 -5.37 -15.49
CA PRO A 25 0.07 -5.49 -14.06
C PRO A 25 1.56 -5.52 -13.75
N LYS A 26 1.97 -4.91 -12.63
CA LYS A 26 3.38 -4.80 -12.25
C LYS A 26 3.63 -5.45 -10.91
N ASP A 27 4.61 -6.33 -10.85
CA ASP A 27 5.06 -6.92 -9.60
C ASP A 27 5.66 -5.83 -8.69
N ILE A 28 5.30 -5.91 -7.41
CA ILE A 28 5.82 -5.08 -6.34
C ILE A 28 6.60 -5.98 -5.40
N TYR A 29 7.86 -5.61 -5.15
CA TYR A 29 8.65 -6.14 -4.05
C TYR A 29 9.35 -4.99 -3.33
N ARG A 30 9.02 -4.84 -2.04
CA ARG A 30 9.56 -3.79 -1.18
C ARG A 30 9.80 -4.32 0.22
N SER A 31 10.88 -3.87 0.84
CA SER A 31 11.18 -4.13 2.24
C SER A 31 11.72 -2.85 2.85
N TYR A 32 11.27 -2.54 4.06
CA TYR A 32 11.64 -1.33 4.78
C TYR A 32 11.99 -1.68 6.22
N ASP A 33 12.94 -0.92 6.78
CA ASP A 33 13.09 -0.84 8.22
C ASP A 33 11.93 -0.01 8.78
N ALA A 34 11.31 -0.52 9.83
CA ALA A 34 10.07 -0.01 10.38
C ALA A 34 10.20 0.21 11.89
N LEU A 35 9.29 1.04 12.41
CA LEU A 35 9.08 1.18 13.84
C LEU A 35 7.64 0.86 14.18
N ILE A 36 7.48 0.06 15.24
CA ILE A 36 6.21 -0.14 15.92
C ILE A 36 6.18 0.83 17.09
N LEU A 37 5.14 1.67 17.13
CA LEU A 37 4.93 2.71 18.13
C LEU A 37 3.54 2.60 18.72
N SER A 38 3.37 3.02 19.98
CA SER A 38 2.06 3.28 20.58
C SER A 38 1.84 4.79 20.66
N GLU A 39 0.57 5.21 20.53
CA GLU A 39 0.20 6.62 20.66
C GLU A 39 0.48 7.17 22.08
N ASN A 40 0.52 6.30 23.09
CA ASN A 40 0.53 6.68 24.50
C ASN A 40 1.81 6.34 25.25
N THR A 41 2.75 5.63 24.61
CA THR A 41 3.98 5.16 25.26
C THR A 41 5.24 5.62 24.52
N ASP A 42 6.35 5.72 25.25
CA ASP A 42 7.70 5.93 24.67
C ASP A 42 8.34 4.62 24.17
N LEU A 43 7.51 3.61 23.91
CA LEU A 43 7.98 2.31 23.47
C LEU A 43 8.23 2.32 21.96
N GLU A 44 9.48 2.08 21.59
CA GLU A 44 9.95 1.99 20.21
C GLU A 44 10.47 0.58 19.94
N VAL A 45 9.78 -0.18 19.09
CA VAL A 45 10.26 -1.50 18.64
C VAL A 45 10.70 -1.42 17.19
N LYS A 46 11.96 -1.75 16.94
CA LYS A 46 12.47 -1.94 15.59
C LYS A 46 11.84 -3.19 14.98
N SER A 47 11.36 -3.04 13.75
CA SER A 47 10.63 -4.07 13.02
C SER A 47 10.98 -3.97 11.53
N LYS A 48 10.48 -4.90 10.73
CA LYS A 48 10.56 -4.84 9.27
C LYS A 48 9.20 -5.01 8.64
N ILE A 49 8.89 -4.12 7.69
CA ILE A 49 7.72 -4.25 6.83
C ILE A 49 8.16 -4.75 5.46
N SER A 50 7.53 -5.80 4.97
CA SER A 50 7.71 -6.27 3.59
C SER A 50 6.40 -6.27 2.82
N ILE A 51 6.46 -5.98 1.52
CA ILE A 51 5.32 -5.98 0.60
C ILE A 51 5.72 -6.80 -0.62
N THR A 52 4.92 -7.82 -0.91
CA THR A 52 5.01 -8.61 -2.13
C THR A 52 3.65 -8.70 -2.77
N GLY A 53 3.50 -8.28 -4.03
CA GLY A 53 2.19 -8.28 -4.67
C GLY A 53 2.21 -7.76 -6.10
N ILE A 54 1.02 -7.41 -6.61
CA ILE A 54 0.80 -6.97 -7.97
C ILE A 54 0.02 -5.66 -7.96
N LEU A 55 0.54 -4.65 -8.67
CA LEU A 55 -0.14 -3.39 -8.96
C LEU A 55 -0.94 -3.52 -10.25
N TYR A 56 -2.25 -3.32 -10.15
CA TYR A 56 -3.17 -3.25 -11.28
C TYR A 56 -3.52 -1.80 -11.58
N LYS A 57 -3.04 -1.31 -12.72
CA LYS A 57 -3.39 0.03 -13.20
C LYS A 57 -4.67 0.02 -14.02
N LYS A 58 -5.56 0.97 -13.77
CA LYS A 58 -6.85 1.07 -14.49
C LYS A 58 -6.99 2.44 -15.14
N ILE A 59 -7.66 2.49 -16.29
CA ILE A 59 -7.95 3.76 -17.00
C ILE A 59 -9.25 4.40 -16.47
N ILE A 60 -10.25 3.59 -16.16
CA ILE A 60 -11.62 4.04 -15.87
C ILE A 60 -11.98 3.93 -14.37
N ASN A 61 -11.15 3.25 -13.57
CA ASN A 61 -11.33 3.05 -12.12
C ASN A 61 -10.04 3.40 -11.35
N SER A 62 -10.10 3.34 -10.03
CA SER A 62 -8.91 3.45 -9.18
C SER A 62 -7.95 2.28 -9.38
N ASP A 63 -6.66 2.58 -9.36
CA ASP A 63 -5.60 1.56 -9.30
C ASP A 63 -5.80 0.69 -8.05
N SER A 64 -5.41 -0.58 -8.12
CA SER A 64 -5.51 -1.50 -6.99
C SER A 64 -4.24 -2.32 -6.82
N ILE A 65 -3.93 -2.70 -5.58
CA ILE A 65 -2.81 -3.56 -5.23
C ILE A 65 -3.37 -4.80 -4.55
N GLU A 66 -3.01 -5.97 -5.06
CA GLU A 66 -3.21 -7.24 -4.35
C GLU A 66 -1.85 -7.67 -3.81
N ALA A 67 -1.71 -7.77 -2.49
CA ALA A 67 -0.41 -8.02 -1.88
C ALA A 67 -0.50 -8.85 -0.61
N PHE A 68 0.61 -9.53 -0.32
CA PHE A 68 0.97 -9.97 1.01
C PHE A 68 1.86 -8.91 1.64
N ILE A 69 1.44 -8.42 2.81
CA ILE A 69 2.17 -7.43 3.58
C ILE A 69 2.55 -8.07 4.90
N SER A 70 3.83 -8.07 5.24
CA SER A 70 4.31 -8.64 6.50
C SER A 70 4.88 -7.58 7.43
N VAL A 71 4.71 -7.80 8.73
CA VAL A 71 5.36 -7.08 9.82
C VAL A 71 6.05 -8.12 10.69
N ASP A 72 7.36 -8.23 10.57
CA ASP A 72 8.15 -9.34 11.14
C ASP A 72 7.55 -10.72 10.78
N GLU A 73 7.06 -11.49 11.77
CA GLU A 73 6.42 -12.80 11.54
C GLU A 73 4.95 -12.74 11.08
N TYR A 74 4.27 -11.60 11.23
CA TYR A 74 2.85 -11.46 10.89
C TYR A 74 2.70 -11.18 9.40
N THR A 75 1.80 -11.88 8.71
CA THR A 75 1.57 -11.71 7.27
C THR A 75 0.09 -11.57 6.97
N TYR A 76 -0.26 -10.52 6.24
CA TYR A 76 -1.62 -10.16 5.88
C TYR A 76 -1.79 -10.21 4.36
N GLN A 77 -2.81 -10.93 3.90
CA GLN A 77 -3.25 -10.83 2.51
C GLN A 77 -4.25 -9.68 2.41
N VAL A 78 -3.99 -8.72 1.53
CA VAL A 78 -4.82 -7.51 1.40
C VAL A 78 -5.05 -7.12 -0.05
N VAL A 79 -6.21 -6.48 -0.25
CA VAL A 79 -6.52 -5.74 -1.47
C VAL A 79 -6.61 -4.26 -1.11
N LEU A 80 -5.71 -3.46 -1.64
CA LEU A 80 -5.67 -2.02 -1.42
C LEU A 80 -6.21 -1.30 -2.65
N ASN A 81 -7.13 -0.36 -2.43
CA ASN A 81 -7.69 0.46 -3.50
C ASN A 81 -7.13 1.87 -3.40
N GLN A 82 -6.83 2.48 -4.55
CA GLN A 82 -6.40 3.86 -4.60
C GLN A 82 -7.54 4.79 -4.18
N THR A 83 -7.25 5.65 -3.23
CA THR A 83 -8.14 6.67 -2.68
C THR A 83 -8.13 7.95 -3.53
N SER A 84 -9.02 8.89 -3.24
CA SER A 84 -9.05 10.21 -3.87
C SER A 84 -7.74 10.99 -3.72
N THR A 85 -6.97 10.71 -2.66
CA THR A 85 -5.66 11.32 -2.43
C THR A 85 -4.50 10.60 -3.11
N LYS A 86 -4.81 9.62 -3.98
CA LYS A 86 -3.89 8.78 -4.74
C LYS A 86 -3.06 7.79 -3.93
N ASP A 87 -3.22 7.77 -2.62
CA ASP A 87 -2.66 6.75 -1.72
C ASP A 87 -3.51 5.47 -1.77
N TYR A 88 -2.93 4.34 -1.45
CA TYR A 88 -3.63 3.05 -1.39
C TYR A 88 -4.10 2.79 0.05
N LEU A 89 -5.34 2.34 0.20
CA LEU A 89 -5.94 1.97 1.49
C LEU A 89 -6.63 0.62 1.35
N GLY A 90 -6.49 -0.23 2.36
CA GLY A 90 -7.27 -1.44 2.49
C GLY A 90 -7.36 -1.88 3.95
N TYR A 91 -8.15 -2.92 4.16
CA TYR A 91 -8.46 -3.45 5.49
C TYR A 91 -8.02 -4.92 5.58
N ILE A 92 -7.57 -5.30 6.77
CA ILE A 92 -7.18 -6.68 7.08
C ILE A 92 -8.42 -7.39 7.59
N SER A 93 -8.72 -8.57 7.04
CA SER A 93 -9.87 -9.39 7.43
C SER A 93 -9.41 -10.74 7.93
N ILE A 94 -10.03 -11.25 9.00
CA ILE A 94 -9.80 -12.62 9.50
C ILE A 94 -10.32 -13.65 8.49
N ASP A 95 -11.44 -13.34 7.85
CA ASP A 95 -12.05 -14.20 6.83
C ASP A 95 -11.66 -13.77 5.43
N SER A 96 -11.43 -14.76 4.57
CA SER A 96 -11.17 -14.57 3.13
C SER A 96 -12.29 -13.82 2.39
N SER A 97 -13.47 -13.69 2.99
CA SER A 97 -14.52 -12.79 2.52
C SER A 97 -14.23 -11.36 2.99
N PHE A 98 -13.51 -10.58 2.20
CA PHE A 98 -13.18 -9.16 2.40
C PHE A 98 -14.40 -8.20 2.51
N ASN A 99 -15.62 -8.71 2.77
CA ASN A 99 -16.89 -8.01 2.59
C ASN A 99 -17.77 -7.88 3.85
N SER A 100 -17.40 -8.46 5.01
CA SER A 100 -18.11 -8.19 6.28
C SER A 100 -17.29 -7.24 7.15
N SER A 101 -17.91 -6.11 7.55
CA SER A 101 -17.34 -5.17 8.53
C SER A 101 -17.00 -5.84 9.86
N ASP A 102 -17.67 -6.95 10.16
CA ASP A 102 -17.62 -7.63 11.46
C ASP A 102 -16.33 -8.46 11.64
N ASN A 103 -15.52 -8.62 10.58
CA ASN A 103 -14.30 -9.44 10.59
C ASN A 103 -13.01 -8.63 10.33
N LEU A 104 -13.09 -7.30 10.36
CA LEU A 104 -11.93 -6.43 10.13
C LEU A 104 -11.07 -6.34 11.39
N VAL A 105 -9.79 -6.70 11.27
CA VAL A 105 -8.80 -6.70 12.36
C VAL A 105 -7.67 -5.70 12.14
N GLY A 106 -7.85 -4.79 11.19
CA GLY A 106 -6.82 -3.80 10.92
C GLY A 106 -7.00 -3.05 9.62
N SER A 107 -6.07 -2.15 9.39
CA SER A 107 -6.02 -1.31 8.20
C SER A 107 -4.58 -1.06 7.77
N ILE A 108 -4.41 -0.93 6.45
CA ILE A 108 -3.11 -0.68 5.84
C ILE A 108 -3.25 0.49 4.88
N LYS A 109 -2.33 1.45 4.98
CA LYS A 109 -2.22 2.58 4.08
C LYS A 109 -0.81 2.65 3.49
N ILE A 110 -0.74 2.86 2.18
CA ILE A 110 0.52 2.97 1.44
C ILE A 110 0.51 4.21 0.57
N SER A 111 1.62 4.96 0.55
CA SER A 111 1.75 6.11 -0.34
C SER A 111 1.69 5.69 -1.82
N LYS A 112 1.26 6.62 -2.69
CA LYS A 112 1.14 6.37 -4.14
C LYS A 112 2.38 5.74 -4.79
N ASP A 113 3.56 6.18 -4.37
CA ASP A 113 4.87 5.78 -4.87
C ASP A 113 5.45 4.53 -4.16
N LEU A 114 4.69 3.95 -3.22
CA LEU A 114 5.11 2.82 -2.41
C LEU A 114 6.40 3.12 -1.65
N SER A 115 6.56 4.36 -1.16
CA SER A 115 7.71 4.76 -0.37
C SER A 115 7.41 4.82 1.12
N GLN A 116 6.13 4.86 1.51
CA GLN A 116 5.68 4.97 2.90
C GLN A 116 4.55 3.99 3.16
N VAL A 117 4.57 3.35 4.32
CA VAL A 117 3.61 2.32 4.72
C VAL A 117 3.21 2.57 6.17
N TRP A 118 1.92 2.47 6.44
CA TRP A 118 1.35 2.46 7.79
C TRP A 118 0.42 1.26 7.91
N ILE A 119 0.57 0.52 9.01
CA ILE A 119 -0.21 -0.68 9.32
C ILE A 119 -0.68 -0.58 10.75
N ASN A 120 -1.98 -0.76 10.97
CA ASN A 120 -2.56 -0.97 12.29
C ASN A 120 -3.31 -2.30 12.24
N ALA A 121 -2.96 -3.22 13.14
CA ALA A 121 -3.53 -4.57 13.17
C ALA A 121 -3.69 -5.03 14.63
N ASP A 122 -4.78 -5.74 14.92
CA ASP A 122 -5.16 -6.14 16.28
C ASP A 122 -4.17 -7.12 16.91
N ASP A 123 -3.54 -7.99 16.11
CA ASP A 123 -2.50 -8.91 16.57
C ASP A 123 -1.20 -8.20 17.00
N LEU A 124 -0.86 -7.08 16.36
CA LEU A 124 0.19 -6.18 16.84
C LEU A 124 -0.21 -5.55 18.17
N ASN A 125 -1.47 -5.10 18.30
CA ASN A 125 -1.98 -4.54 19.55
C ASN A 125 -1.94 -5.57 20.69
N ASP A 126 -2.32 -6.81 20.42
CA ASP A 126 -2.33 -7.91 21.38
C ASP A 126 -0.91 -8.28 21.85
N LYS A 127 0.07 -8.33 20.91
CA LYS A 127 1.47 -8.67 21.24
C LYS A 127 2.11 -7.62 22.15
N TYR A 128 1.85 -6.34 21.88
CA TYR A 128 2.54 -5.23 22.56
C TYR A 128 1.71 -4.54 23.67
N LYS A 129 0.42 -4.88 23.81
CA LYS A 129 -0.50 -4.47 24.90
C LYS A 129 -0.84 -2.97 24.97
N ASP A 130 -1.20 -2.36 23.85
CA ASP A 130 -1.76 -1.00 23.71
C ASP A 130 -2.20 -0.80 22.23
N ILE A 131 -2.66 0.39 21.83
CA ILE A 131 -2.87 0.73 20.42
C ILE A 131 -1.52 1.01 19.75
N TYR A 132 -1.01 0.02 19.03
CA TYR A 132 0.23 0.07 18.27
C TYR A 132 -0.02 0.12 16.76
N TYR A 133 0.86 0.83 16.06
CA TYR A 133 0.93 0.79 14.60
C TYR A 133 2.38 0.64 14.16
N ALA A 134 2.57 -0.07 13.05
CA ALA A 134 3.85 -0.16 12.37
C ALA A 134 3.90 0.91 11.27
N ILE A 135 4.99 1.67 11.22
CA ILE A 135 5.22 2.68 10.19
C ILE A 135 6.61 2.54 9.58
N ALA A 136 6.68 2.74 8.27
CA ALA A 136 7.93 2.66 7.53
C ALA A 136 8.00 3.67 6.38
N PRO A 137 9.21 4.05 5.97
CA PRO A 137 10.50 3.73 6.59
C PRO A 137 10.76 4.63 7.80
N ALA A 138 11.15 4.08 8.94
CA ALA A 138 11.46 4.90 10.11
C ALA A 138 12.53 4.25 10.99
N ASN A 139 13.49 5.05 11.48
CA ASN A 139 14.56 4.59 12.36
C ASN A 139 14.51 5.24 13.75
N SER A 140 13.68 6.26 13.95
CA SER A 140 13.40 6.89 15.24
C SER A 140 11.91 7.24 15.39
N LYS A 141 11.42 7.35 16.63
CA LYS A 141 10.05 7.82 16.90
C LYS A 141 9.72 9.16 16.25
N ILE A 142 10.66 10.11 16.24
CA ILE A 142 10.45 11.42 15.60
C ILE A 142 10.15 11.27 14.10
N GLU A 143 10.97 10.49 13.38
CA GLU A 143 10.75 10.22 11.95
C GLU A 143 9.40 9.53 11.71
N ALA A 144 9.07 8.54 12.54
CA ALA A 144 7.82 7.81 12.47
C ALA A 144 6.60 8.72 12.73
N GLU A 145 6.65 9.61 13.71
CA GLU A 145 5.57 10.57 13.99
C GLU A 145 5.37 11.59 12.86
N GLU A 146 6.45 12.07 12.26
CA GLU A 146 6.39 12.95 11.08
C GLU A 146 5.75 12.23 9.89
N LEU A 147 6.11 10.97 9.66
CA LEU A 147 5.52 10.14 8.64
C LEU A 147 4.03 9.89 8.88
N LEU A 148 3.64 9.64 10.13
CA LEU A 148 2.24 9.45 10.50
C LEU A 148 1.42 10.72 10.20
N LYS A 149 1.93 11.89 10.58
CA LYS A 149 1.30 13.19 10.28
C LYS A 149 1.10 13.39 8.78
N LYS A 150 2.10 13.03 7.98
CA LYS A 150 2.06 13.16 6.52
C LYS A 150 1.13 12.16 5.85
N LEU A 151 1.23 10.89 6.24
CA LEU A 151 0.57 9.77 5.56
C LEU A 151 -0.89 9.60 6.02
N VAL A 152 -1.16 9.75 7.31
CA VAL A 152 -2.48 9.51 7.91
C VAL A 152 -3.25 10.82 8.08
N PHE A 153 -2.65 11.84 8.71
CA PHE A 153 -3.37 13.05 9.11
C PHE A 153 -3.38 14.19 8.09
N LYS A 154 -2.56 14.13 7.03
CA LYS A 154 -2.44 15.15 5.96
C LYS A 154 -2.55 16.59 6.49
N LYS A 155 -1.71 16.94 7.48
CA LYS A 155 -1.46 18.34 7.83
C LYS A 155 -0.45 18.96 6.88
#